data_AF-A0A7J9HY11-F1
#
_entry.id   AF-A0A7J9HY11-F1
#
_cell.length_a   1.000
_cell.length_b   1.000
_cell.length_c   1.000
_cell.angle_alpha   90.00
_cell.angle_beta   90.00
_cell.angle_gamma   90.00
#
_symmetry.space_group_name_H-M   'P 1'
#
loop_
_entity.id
_entity.type
_entity.pdbx_description
1 polymer ?
#
loop_
_entity_poly.entity_id
_entity_poly.type
_entity_poly.pdbx_seq_one_letter_code
_entity_poly.pdbx_strand_id
1 'polypeptide(L)'
;LDVSSSQHLVTDTDFRNGSFRKQLSETVKSLLALKVIPIFNENDAVSTRRAPYEDSSGIFWDNDSLAGLLALELQADLLVLLSDVEGLYSGPPSDPDSKLIHTYIKEKHQGEITFGDKSRLGRGGMTAKVNAAVCAAYAGIPVVITSGYATDSIIKVLQGKRIGTLFHQDAHLWTSVKEVGAREMAVAARECSRRLQAMHSDDRRKILLDIADALEANESLIKVENEADVADAQDAGYDKSLVARLALKPGKASIYLFLDLCFTLIIILQIASLAKSVRVLAEMEEPIGQVLKRTELADGLILEKTSCPLGVLLIVFESRPDALVQIASLAIRSGNGLLLKGGKEAKRSNAILHKVITSAIPKSIGNKLIGLVASREDIPDLLKLDDVIDLVIPRGSNKLVSQIKELTKIPVLGHSDGICHVYVDKSAKVDTAKRIVLDAKIDYPAACNAMETLLVHKDLSSNGLLNTLTKELQHEGVTLYGGPRASSLLNIPEAHSFHHEYSSMACTIEIVDDVQAAIDHIHQHGSSHTDCIVTENHEVAEIFLHGVLQCCSIS
;
A
#
# COMPACT_ATOMS: atom_id res chain seq x y z
N LEU A 1 -30.80 -29.75 17.71
CA LEU A 1 -30.49 -28.94 18.90
C LEU A 1 -31.81 -28.35 19.36
N ASP A 2 -32.42 -28.92 20.39
CA ASP A 2 -33.65 -28.36 20.96
C ASP A 2 -33.29 -27.08 21.71
N VAL A 3 -33.71 -25.95 21.16
CA VAL A 3 -33.56 -24.63 21.78
C VAL A 3 -34.85 -24.36 22.54
N SER A 4 -34.74 -24.25 23.87
CA SER A 4 -35.87 -23.85 24.71
C SER A 4 -35.93 -22.33 24.82
N SER A 5 -37.12 -21.75 24.72
CA SER A 5 -37.36 -20.32 24.90
C SER A 5 -38.39 -20.05 26.00
N SER A 6 -38.25 -18.95 26.74
CA SER A 6 -39.28 -18.42 27.64
C SER A 6 -39.78 -17.08 27.12
N GLN A 7 -41.06 -16.77 27.30
CA GLN A 7 -41.60 -15.46 26.97
C GLN A 7 -41.86 -14.67 28.25
N HIS A 8 -41.38 -13.43 28.28
CA HIS A 8 -41.59 -12.48 29.36
C HIS A 8 -42.26 -11.23 28.80
N LEU A 9 -43.47 -10.97 29.28
CA LEU A 9 -44.23 -9.77 28.92
C LEU A 9 -43.99 -8.70 29.98
N VAL A 10 -43.61 -7.51 29.55
CA VAL A 10 -43.26 -6.39 30.44
C VAL A 10 -44.02 -5.12 30.07
N THR A 11 -44.14 -4.21 31.02
CA THR A 11 -44.80 -2.91 30.86
C THR A 11 -43.86 -1.79 31.30
N ASP A 12 -44.16 -0.55 30.90
CA ASP A 12 -43.44 0.65 31.36
C ASP A 12 -43.30 0.71 32.89
N THR A 13 -44.39 0.39 33.58
CA THR A 13 -44.51 0.50 35.03
C THR A 13 -43.59 -0.48 35.75
N ASP A 14 -43.27 -1.62 35.14
CA ASP A 14 -42.40 -2.62 35.74
C ASP A 14 -40.98 -2.07 35.93
N PHE A 15 -40.46 -1.33 34.94
CA PHE A 15 -39.11 -0.77 34.99
C PHE A 15 -38.98 0.44 35.94
N ARG A 16 -40.08 1.05 36.38
CA ARG A 16 -40.06 2.07 37.46
C ARG A 16 -39.73 1.45 38.81
N ASN A 17 -39.98 0.15 38.99
CA ASN A 17 -39.74 -0.55 40.24
C ASN A 17 -38.32 -1.12 40.32
N GLY A 18 -37.50 -0.61 41.24
CA GLY A 18 -36.13 -1.10 41.45
C GLY A 18 -36.04 -2.57 41.86
N SER A 19 -37.02 -3.11 42.59
CA SER A 19 -37.01 -4.53 42.98
C SER A 19 -37.31 -5.45 41.79
N PHE A 20 -38.20 -5.03 40.89
CA PHE A 20 -38.48 -5.73 39.64
C PHE A 20 -37.22 -5.84 38.79
N ARG A 21 -36.48 -4.74 38.60
CA ARG A 21 -35.25 -4.72 37.79
C ARG A 21 -34.18 -5.68 38.32
N LYS A 22 -34.00 -5.73 39.63
CA LYS A 22 -33.07 -6.69 40.26
C LYS A 22 -33.53 -8.14 40.03
N GLN A 23 -34.82 -8.43 40.25
CA GLN A 23 -35.38 -9.76 40.07
C GLN A 23 -35.33 -10.22 38.60
N LEU A 24 -35.54 -9.29 37.67
CA LEU A 24 -35.43 -9.51 36.23
C LEU A 24 -34.04 -10.00 35.85
N SER A 25 -32.98 -9.32 36.34
CA SER A 25 -31.59 -9.71 36.09
C SER A 25 -31.28 -11.11 36.64
N GLU A 26 -31.72 -11.41 37.86
CA GLU A 26 -31.55 -12.75 38.46
C GLU A 26 -32.29 -13.83 37.66
N THR A 27 -33.52 -13.55 37.23
CA THR A 27 -34.34 -14.46 36.43
C THR A 27 -33.70 -14.77 35.09
N VAL A 28 -33.22 -13.74 34.37
CA VAL A 28 -32.51 -13.92 33.09
C VAL A 28 -31.27 -14.78 33.27
N LYS A 29 -30.46 -14.52 34.30
CA LYS A 29 -29.26 -15.32 34.60
C LYS A 29 -29.60 -16.79 34.86
N SER A 30 -30.68 -17.06 35.62
CA SER A 30 -31.14 -18.44 35.85
C SER A 30 -31.62 -19.13 34.57
N LEU A 31 -32.37 -18.44 33.71
CA LEU A 31 -32.85 -18.99 32.44
C LEU A 31 -31.69 -19.34 31.50
N LEU A 32 -30.72 -18.45 31.38
CA LEU A 32 -29.52 -18.69 30.56
C LEU A 32 -28.69 -19.86 31.10
N ALA A 33 -28.56 -20.00 32.43
CA ALA A 33 -27.90 -21.15 33.05
C ALA A 33 -28.60 -22.49 32.74
N LEU A 34 -29.92 -22.45 32.56
CA LEU A 34 -30.74 -23.59 32.11
C LEU A 34 -30.75 -23.78 30.59
N LYS A 35 -29.95 -23.00 29.83
CA LYS A 35 -29.94 -22.99 28.36
C LYS A 35 -31.30 -22.63 27.74
N VAL A 36 -32.06 -21.76 28.42
CA VAL A 36 -33.32 -21.21 27.92
C VAL A 36 -33.10 -19.79 27.43
N ILE A 37 -33.55 -19.49 26.21
CA ILE A 37 -33.46 -18.15 25.61
C ILE A 37 -34.67 -17.31 26.07
N PRO A 38 -34.48 -16.23 26.84
CA PRO A 38 -35.56 -15.35 27.22
C PRO A 38 -35.94 -14.43 26.05
N ILE A 39 -37.23 -14.38 25.73
CA ILE A 39 -37.84 -13.51 24.73
C ILE A 39 -38.68 -12.48 25.46
N PHE A 40 -38.31 -11.21 25.33
CA PHE A 40 -39.03 -10.09 25.93
C PHE A 40 -39.93 -9.41 24.91
N ASN A 41 -41.14 -9.04 25.33
CA ASN A 41 -42.04 -8.21 24.54
C ASN A 41 -42.87 -7.28 25.45
N GLU A 42 -43.34 -6.17 24.91
CA GLU A 42 -44.30 -5.33 25.64
C GLU A 42 -45.64 -6.06 25.80
N ASN A 43 -46.25 -5.96 26.98
CA ASN A 43 -47.59 -6.46 27.23
C ASN A 43 -48.66 -5.46 26.79
N ASP A 44 -48.93 -5.40 25.49
CA ASP A 44 -49.93 -4.47 24.93
C ASP A 44 -51.32 -4.62 25.59
N ALA A 45 -51.68 -5.82 26.06
CA ALA A 45 -53.02 -6.11 26.59
C ALA A 45 -53.32 -5.42 27.94
N VAL A 46 -52.29 -5.04 28.69
CA VAL A 46 -52.41 -4.37 30.00
C VAL A 46 -51.65 -3.03 30.04
N SER A 47 -51.07 -2.62 28.91
CA SER A 47 -50.40 -1.32 28.79
C SER A 47 -51.46 -0.21 28.87
N THR A 48 -51.28 0.72 29.81
CA THR A 48 -52.23 1.82 30.06
C THR A 48 -52.06 3.02 29.11
N ARG A 49 -51.18 2.88 28.11
CA ARG A 49 -50.75 3.96 27.21
C ARG A 49 -51.84 4.34 26.22
N ARG A 50 -52.09 5.65 26.06
CA ARG A 50 -52.96 6.23 25.03
C ARG A 50 -52.10 7.01 24.04
N ALA A 51 -51.71 6.35 22.94
CA ALA A 51 -50.97 6.88 21.79
C ALA A 51 -49.57 7.53 22.06
N PRO A 52 -48.61 7.41 21.12
CA PRO A 52 -47.23 7.89 21.28
C PRO A 52 -47.02 9.41 21.39
N TYR A 53 -48.09 10.22 21.39
CA TYR A 53 -48.00 11.69 21.34
C TYR A 53 -48.71 12.41 22.51
N GLU A 54 -49.39 11.71 23.43
CA GLU A 54 -50.13 12.35 24.53
C GLU A 54 -49.44 12.21 25.91
N ASP A 55 -48.50 11.28 26.09
CA ASP A 55 -47.95 10.98 27.42
C ASP A 55 -46.41 10.84 27.43
N SER A 56 -45.66 11.95 27.46
CA SER A 56 -44.19 11.96 27.48
C SER A 56 -43.53 11.36 28.74
N SER A 57 -44.27 10.62 29.57
CA SER A 57 -43.80 10.03 30.83
C SER A 57 -43.29 8.59 30.73
N GLY A 58 -43.37 7.95 29.55
CA GLY A 58 -42.94 6.55 29.33
C GLY A 58 -41.42 6.37 29.20
N ILE A 59 -40.90 5.27 29.79
CA ILE A 59 -39.51 4.81 29.82
C ILE A 59 -39.05 4.22 28.47
N PHE A 60 -39.93 3.53 27.71
CA PHE A 60 -39.62 2.99 26.37
C PHE A 60 -40.83 3.03 25.44
N TRP A 61 -40.65 3.22 24.13
CA TRP A 61 -41.77 3.50 23.20
C TRP A 61 -41.99 2.46 22.10
N ASP A 62 -41.00 1.61 21.88
CA ASP A 62 -41.01 0.53 20.90
C ASP A 62 -40.03 -0.58 21.34
N ASN A 63 -39.98 -1.65 20.54
CA ASN A 63 -39.11 -2.79 20.81
C ASN A 63 -37.63 -2.41 20.75
N ASP A 64 -37.25 -1.40 19.95
CA ASP A 64 -35.86 -0.92 19.87
C ASP A 64 -35.44 -0.24 21.18
N SER A 65 -36.31 0.64 21.71
CA SER A 65 -36.12 1.31 23.00
C SER A 65 -36.16 0.31 24.16
N LEU A 66 -37.05 -0.68 24.10
CA LEU A 66 -37.11 -1.78 25.08
C LEU A 66 -35.83 -2.62 25.06
N ALA A 67 -35.30 -2.93 23.87
CA ALA A 67 -34.04 -3.66 23.74
C ALA A 67 -32.86 -2.85 24.30
N GLY A 68 -32.81 -1.55 24.05
CA GLY A 68 -31.83 -0.64 24.66
C GLY A 68 -31.93 -0.63 26.20
N LEU A 69 -33.14 -0.52 26.74
CA LEU A 69 -33.39 -0.54 28.19
C LEU A 69 -32.98 -1.87 28.82
N LEU A 70 -33.36 -3.00 28.21
CA LEU A 70 -32.99 -4.33 28.69
C LEU A 70 -31.48 -4.55 28.63
N ALA A 71 -30.79 -4.08 27.58
CA ALA A 71 -29.34 -4.16 27.51
C ALA A 71 -28.68 -3.47 28.72
N LEU A 72 -29.20 -2.30 29.10
CA LEU A 72 -28.72 -1.55 30.27
C LEU A 72 -28.99 -2.28 31.59
N GLU A 73 -30.23 -2.70 31.81
CA GLU A 73 -30.64 -3.37 33.06
C GLU A 73 -29.96 -4.73 33.24
N LEU A 74 -29.66 -5.43 32.15
CA LEU A 74 -28.98 -6.72 32.15
C LEU A 74 -27.46 -6.59 32.08
N GLN A 75 -26.91 -5.37 31.90
CA GLN A 75 -25.48 -5.12 31.70
C GLN A 75 -24.92 -5.96 30.54
N ALA A 76 -25.57 -5.92 29.39
CA ALA A 76 -25.14 -6.68 28.22
C ALA A 76 -23.77 -6.22 27.70
N ASP A 77 -22.95 -7.17 27.26
CA ASP A 77 -21.64 -6.89 26.64
C ASP A 77 -21.77 -6.27 25.23
N LEU A 78 -22.88 -6.58 24.55
CA LEU A 78 -23.16 -6.14 23.18
C LEU A 78 -24.67 -6.17 22.93
N LEU A 79 -25.20 -5.13 22.31
CA LEU A 79 -26.55 -5.11 21.74
C LEU A 79 -26.48 -5.20 20.21
N VAL A 80 -27.22 -6.14 19.62
CA VAL A 80 -27.35 -6.25 18.16
C VAL A 80 -28.79 -5.95 17.76
N LEU A 81 -28.97 -4.90 16.96
CA LEU A 81 -30.26 -4.53 16.39
C LEU A 81 -30.33 -4.99 14.94
N LEU A 82 -31.32 -5.81 14.63
CA LEU A 82 -31.55 -6.30 13.27
C LEU A 82 -32.48 -5.36 12.50
N SER A 83 -32.07 -5.01 11.28
CA SER A 83 -32.78 -4.10 10.38
C SER A 83 -33.02 -4.77 9.01
N ASP A 84 -33.94 -4.20 8.25
CA ASP A 84 -34.19 -4.50 6.85
C ASP A 84 -33.09 -3.99 5.91
N VAL A 85 -32.26 -3.04 6.36
CA VAL A 85 -31.08 -2.55 5.64
C VAL A 85 -29.78 -3.07 6.25
N GLU A 86 -28.67 -2.99 5.52
CA GLU A 86 -27.36 -3.49 5.99
C GLU A 86 -26.80 -2.73 7.19
N GLY A 87 -27.23 -1.48 7.37
CA GLY A 87 -26.87 -0.59 8.47
C GLY A 87 -27.30 0.83 8.15
N LEU A 88 -26.60 1.80 8.70
CA LEU A 88 -26.83 3.22 8.49
C LEU A 88 -26.09 3.69 7.24
N TYR A 89 -26.75 4.44 6.36
CA TYR A 89 -26.16 4.96 5.12
C TYR A 89 -26.00 6.49 5.17
N SER A 90 -25.06 7.03 4.39
CA SER A 90 -24.85 8.48 4.23
C SER A 90 -25.96 9.19 3.47
N GLY A 91 -26.84 8.44 2.80
CA GLY A 91 -28.04 8.91 2.12
C GLY A 91 -29.08 7.78 1.99
N PRO A 92 -30.13 7.93 1.16
CA PRO A 92 -31.10 6.86 0.92
C PRO A 92 -30.40 5.58 0.40
N PRO A 93 -30.71 4.38 0.92
CA PRO A 93 -30.05 3.15 0.48
C PRO A 93 -30.26 2.80 -1.00
N SER A 94 -31.29 3.38 -1.64
CA SER A 94 -31.57 3.23 -3.07
C SER A 94 -30.74 4.15 -3.96
N ASP A 95 -29.99 5.09 -3.38
CA ASP A 95 -29.12 6.02 -4.11
C ASP A 95 -27.74 5.37 -4.33
N PRO A 96 -27.24 5.26 -5.58
CA PRO A 96 -25.93 4.66 -5.88
C PRO A 96 -24.74 5.40 -5.24
N ASP A 97 -24.87 6.69 -4.89
CA ASP A 97 -23.81 7.45 -4.21
C ASP A 97 -23.84 7.28 -2.68
N SER A 98 -24.83 6.56 -2.16
CA SER A 98 -25.01 6.32 -0.73
C SER A 98 -24.06 5.25 -0.21
N LYS A 99 -23.26 5.59 0.80
CA LYS A 99 -22.26 4.69 1.40
C LYS A 99 -22.70 4.21 2.78
N LEU A 100 -22.42 2.94 3.07
CA LEU A 100 -22.64 2.36 4.38
C LEU A 100 -21.68 2.98 5.41
N ILE A 101 -22.23 3.51 6.50
CA ILE A 101 -21.50 4.06 7.62
C ILE A 101 -21.18 2.92 8.57
N HIS A 102 -19.90 2.55 8.67
CA HIS A 102 -19.51 1.42 9.54
C HIS A 102 -19.38 1.78 11.01
N THR A 103 -19.13 3.05 11.33
CA THR A 103 -19.00 3.53 12.72
C THR A 103 -19.75 4.84 12.86
N TYR A 104 -20.73 4.88 13.76
CA TYR A 104 -21.50 6.08 14.02
C TYR A 104 -20.80 7.00 15.03
N ILE A 105 -20.45 8.19 14.57
CA ILE A 105 -19.99 9.32 15.39
C ILE A 105 -21.10 10.37 15.44
N LYS A 106 -21.54 10.72 16.64
CA LYS A 106 -22.67 11.63 16.85
C LYS A 106 -22.39 13.02 16.28
N GLU A 107 -21.21 13.57 16.54
CA GLU A 107 -20.81 14.93 16.15
C GLU A 107 -20.73 15.10 14.64
N LYS A 108 -20.46 14.01 13.90
CA LYS A 108 -20.37 14.00 12.43
C LYS A 108 -21.72 13.70 11.78
N HIS A 109 -22.38 12.64 12.22
CA HIS A 109 -23.49 12.07 11.47
C HIS A 109 -24.88 12.52 11.93
N GLN A 110 -25.03 13.06 13.15
CA GLN A 110 -26.34 13.43 13.68
C GLN A 110 -27.02 14.55 12.86
N GLY A 111 -26.24 15.42 12.22
CA GLY A 111 -26.74 16.51 11.37
C GLY A 111 -26.77 16.22 9.86
N GLU A 112 -26.08 15.17 9.40
CA GLU A 112 -25.93 14.86 7.97
C GLU A 112 -26.93 13.80 7.48
N ILE A 113 -27.43 12.95 8.37
CA ILE A 113 -28.29 11.83 7.99
C ILE A 113 -29.76 12.24 8.00
N THR A 114 -30.43 12.08 6.86
CA THR A 114 -31.89 12.20 6.75
C THR A 114 -32.52 10.82 6.89
N PHE A 115 -33.34 10.63 7.92
CA PHE A 115 -34.07 9.37 8.12
C PHE A 115 -35.36 9.36 7.28
N GLY A 116 -35.54 8.29 6.48
CA GLY A 116 -36.75 8.10 5.67
C GLY A 116 -38.00 7.72 6.50
N ASP A 117 -39.17 7.78 5.85
CA ASP A 117 -40.47 7.51 6.47
C ASP A 117 -40.64 6.06 6.96
N LYS A 118 -41.51 5.89 7.96
CA LYS A 118 -41.78 4.62 8.67
C LYS A 118 -42.28 3.51 7.73
N SER A 119 -41.96 2.25 8.07
CA SER A 119 -42.52 1.09 7.37
C SER A 119 -44.02 0.92 7.68
N ARG A 120 -44.76 0.30 6.75
CA ARG A 120 -46.24 0.19 6.74
C ARG A 120 -46.86 -0.51 7.97
N LEU A 121 -46.08 -1.29 8.73
CA LEU A 121 -46.55 -2.09 9.88
C LEU A 121 -45.77 -1.83 11.18
N GLY A 122 -44.71 -1.01 11.15
CA GLY A 122 -43.82 -0.76 12.29
C GLY A 122 -44.20 0.48 13.09
N ARG A 123 -44.18 0.39 14.43
CA ARG A 123 -44.35 1.56 15.32
C ARG A 123 -43.06 2.42 15.40
N GLY A 124 -41.89 1.84 15.13
CA GLY A 124 -40.56 2.48 15.14
C GLY A 124 -39.84 2.36 13.79
N GLY A 125 -39.20 3.45 13.34
CA GLY A 125 -38.39 3.51 12.10
C GLY A 125 -36.89 3.49 12.39
N MET A 126 -36.05 3.75 11.36
CA MET A 126 -34.59 3.83 11.53
C MET A 126 -34.17 4.87 12.56
N THR A 127 -34.91 5.97 12.71
CA THR A 127 -34.70 6.97 13.76
C THR A 127 -34.77 6.37 15.16
N ALA A 128 -35.71 5.45 15.41
CA ALA A 128 -35.85 4.83 16.73
C ALA A 128 -34.73 3.86 17.03
N LYS A 129 -34.30 3.06 16.04
CA LYS A 129 -33.12 2.18 16.15
C LYS A 129 -31.86 2.97 16.45
N VAL A 130 -31.63 4.07 15.74
CA VAL A 130 -30.48 4.94 15.98
C VAL A 130 -30.56 5.59 17.37
N ASN A 131 -31.71 6.09 17.79
CA ASN A 131 -31.88 6.66 19.13
C ASN A 131 -31.62 5.64 20.24
N ALA A 132 -32.14 4.41 20.10
CA ALA A 132 -31.89 3.32 21.04
C ALA A 132 -30.41 2.92 21.07
N ALA A 133 -29.79 2.79 19.89
CA ALA A 133 -28.37 2.45 19.77
C ALA A 133 -27.46 3.53 20.38
N VAL A 134 -27.77 4.81 20.14
CA VAL A 134 -27.06 5.94 20.74
C VAL A 134 -27.22 5.91 22.27
N CYS A 135 -28.45 5.74 22.78
CA CYS A 135 -28.70 5.70 24.22
C CYS A 135 -27.89 4.60 24.92
N ALA A 136 -27.92 3.37 24.39
CA ALA A 136 -27.17 2.25 24.95
C ALA A 136 -25.64 2.43 24.82
N ALA A 137 -25.16 2.95 23.67
CA ALA A 137 -23.75 3.22 23.44
C ALA A 137 -23.16 4.25 24.41
N TYR A 138 -23.88 5.34 24.69
CA TYR A 138 -23.43 6.38 25.63
C TYR A 138 -23.47 5.92 27.10
N ALA A 139 -24.24 4.89 27.40
CA ALA A 139 -24.27 4.25 28.71
C ALA A 139 -23.27 3.08 28.83
N GLY A 140 -22.36 2.94 27.85
CA GLY A 140 -21.23 2.01 27.91
C GLY A 140 -21.45 0.65 27.24
N ILE A 141 -22.57 0.45 26.54
CA ILE A 141 -22.88 -0.82 25.86
C ILE A 141 -22.65 -0.65 24.36
N PRO A 142 -21.66 -1.33 23.75
CA PRO A 142 -21.50 -1.34 22.29
C PRO A 142 -22.77 -1.81 21.60
N VAL A 143 -23.16 -1.13 20.52
CA VAL A 143 -24.35 -1.52 19.72
C VAL A 143 -23.98 -1.68 18.26
N VAL A 144 -24.49 -2.73 17.62
CA VAL A 144 -24.36 -2.93 16.17
C VAL A 144 -25.73 -3.01 15.52
N ILE A 145 -25.99 -2.15 14.54
CA ILE A 145 -27.15 -2.25 13.64
C ILE A 145 -26.71 -3.01 12.39
N THR A 146 -27.36 -4.13 12.06
CA THR A 146 -27.03 -4.94 10.88
C THR A 146 -28.26 -5.58 10.23
N SER A 147 -28.12 -6.14 9.04
CA SER A 147 -29.24 -6.76 8.32
C SER A 147 -29.70 -8.05 9.00
N GLY A 148 -31.02 -8.15 9.22
CA GLY A 148 -31.71 -9.37 9.64
C GLY A 148 -31.97 -10.36 8.49
N TYR A 149 -31.78 -9.95 7.24
CA TYR A 149 -31.95 -10.81 6.06
C TYR A 149 -30.64 -11.49 5.63
N ALA A 150 -29.49 -10.89 5.97
CA ALA A 150 -28.20 -11.46 5.64
C ALA A 150 -27.88 -12.70 6.51
N THR A 151 -27.32 -13.73 5.88
CA THR A 151 -26.94 -14.97 6.57
C THR A 151 -25.77 -14.73 7.52
N ASP A 152 -25.84 -15.37 8.69
CA ASP A 152 -24.82 -15.34 9.73
C ASP A 152 -24.46 -13.94 10.26
N SER A 153 -25.34 -12.93 10.10
CA SER A 153 -25.05 -11.56 10.57
C SER A 153 -24.63 -11.53 12.04
N ILE A 154 -25.37 -12.20 12.92
CA ILE A 154 -25.04 -12.23 14.36
C ILE A 154 -23.66 -12.86 14.60
N ILE A 155 -23.35 -13.98 13.93
CA ILE A 155 -22.07 -14.67 14.08
C ILE A 155 -20.92 -13.80 13.57
N LYS A 156 -21.10 -13.15 12.41
CA LYS A 156 -20.11 -12.25 11.81
C LYS A 156 -19.83 -11.03 12.70
N VAL A 157 -20.86 -10.47 13.34
CA VAL A 157 -20.69 -9.40 14.34
C VAL A 157 -19.86 -9.90 15.52
N LEU A 158 -20.20 -11.07 16.08
CA LEU A 158 -19.47 -11.66 17.22
C LEU A 158 -18.02 -12.02 16.89
N GLN A 159 -17.71 -12.29 15.62
CA GLN A 159 -16.33 -12.50 15.13
C GLN A 159 -15.55 -11.19 14.90
N GLY A 160 -16.16 -10.03 15.15
CA GLY A 160 -15.53 -8.73 14.94
C GLY A 160 -15.39 -8.32 13.47
N LYS A 161 -16.16 -8.94 12.55
CA LYS A 161 -16.17 -8.50 11.15
C LYS A 161 -16.89 -7.15 11.03
N ARG A 162 -16.39 -6.28 10.15
CA ARG A 162 -16.94 -4.94 9.89
C ARG A 162 -18.24 -5.03 9.06
N ILE A 163 -19.32 -5.49 9.68
CA ILE A 163 -20.65 -5.59 9.06
C ILE A 163 -21.66 -4.68 9.77
N GLY A 164 -22.47 -3.97 8.99
CA GLY A 164 -23.39 -2.94 9.50
C GLY A 164 -22.68 -1.76 10.14
N THR A 165 -23.34 -1.14 11.12
CA THR A 165 -22.93 0.11 11.77
C THR A 165 -22.72 -0.09 13.27
N LEU A 166 -21.51 0.18 13.75
CA LEU A 166 -21.13 0.15 15.16
C LEU A 166 -21.38 1.51 15.84
N PHE A 167 -21.96 1.47 17.03
CA PHE A 167 -22.17 2.59 17.94
C PHE A 167 -21.40 2.32 19.23
N HIS A 168 -20.57 3.28 19.65
CA HIS A 168 -19.79 3.18 20.87
C HIS A 168 -19.47 4.55 21.45
N GLN A 169 -19.40 4.68 22.78
CA GLN A 169 -19.04 5.93 23.46
C GLN A 169 -17.69 6.51 22.97
N ASP A 170 -16.71 5.63 22.78
CA ASP A 170 -15.34 5.97 22.36
C ASP A 170 -15.15 5.94 20.83
N ALA A 171 -16.24 5.84 20.06
CA ALA A 171 -16.15 5.82 18.59
C ALA A 171 -15.37 7.02 18.03
N HIS A 172 -15.51 8.19 18.65
CA HIS A 172 -14.77 9.40 18.30
C HIS A 172 -13.24 9.25 18.51
N LEU A 173 -12.79 8.46 19.49
CA LEU A 173 -11.38 8.17 19.73
C LEU A 173 -10.81 7.19 18.72
N TRP A 174 -11.60 6.20 18.30
CA TRP A 174 -11.17 5.20 17.31
C TRP A 174 -11.04 5.78 15.91
N THR A 175 -11.82 6.81 15.62
CA THR A 175 -11.79 7.49 14.32
C THR A 175 -10.66 8.52 14.21
N SER A 176 -9.92 8.79 15.31
CA SER A 176 -8.68 9.57 15.23
C SER A 176 -7.56 8.83 14.48
N VAL A 177 -7.76 7.54 14.15
CA VAL A 177 -6.85 6.71 13.36
C VAL A 177 -7.61 6.11 12.16
N LYS A 178 -7.67 6.91 11.06
CA LYS A 178 -8.32 6.71 9.73
C LYS A 178 -9.83 7.06 9.73
N GLU A 179 -10.36 7.91 8.85
CA GLU A 179 -10.11 8.10 7.42
C GLU A 179 -10.12 9.62 7.09
N VAL A 180 -8.96 10.20 6.79
CA VAL A 180 -8.94 11.29 5.80
C VAL A 180 -9.23 10.56 4.49
N GLY A 181 -10.34 10.88 3.82
CA GLY A 181 -10.71 10.17 2.59
C GLY A 181 -9.53 10.17 1.61
N ALA A 182 -9.35 9.11 0.83
CA ALA A 182 -8.20 9.00 -0.07
C ALA A 182 -8.05 10.25 -0.99
N ARG A 183 -9.19 10.84 -1.37
CA ARG A 183 -9.28 12.14 -2.04
C ARG A 183 -8.81 13.33 -1.19
N GLU A 184 -9.21 13.41 0.06
CA GLU A 184 -8.75 14.47 0.98
C GLU A 184 -7.24 14.40 1.22
N MET A 185 -6.65 13.19 1.27
CA MET A 185 -5.19 13.03 1.34
C MET A 185 -4.52 13.60 0.08
N ALA A 186 -5.04 13.25 -1.10
CA ALA A 186 -4.52 13.75 -2.37
C ALA A 186 -4.62 15.27 -2.48
N VAL A 187 -5.78 15.84 -2.12
CA VAL A 187 -6.01 17.29 -2.12
C VAL A 187 -5.10 17.99 -1.12
N ALA A 188 -4.95 17.45 0.09
CA ALA A 188 -4.05 18.02 1.09
C ALA A 188 -2.59 17.99 0.63
N ALA A 189 -2.14 16.91 -0.01
CA ALA A 189 -0.81 16.80 -0.60
C ALA A 189 -0.60 17.85 -1.71
N ARG A 190 -1.62 18.09 -2.56
CA ARG A 190 -1.59 19.13 -3.60
C ARG A 190 -1.50 20.55 -3.02
N GLU A 191 -2.25 20.85 -1.97
CA GLU A 191 -2.18 22.18 -1.34
C GLU A 191 -0.84 22.41 -0.62
N CYS A 192 -0.30 21.37 0.03
CA CYS A 192 1.03 21.46 0.65
C CYS A 192 2.13 21.59 -0.41
N SER A 193 2.01 20.90 -1.55
CA SER A 193 3.01 21.00 -2.63
C SER A 193 3.07 22.41 -3.22
N ARG A 194 1.94 23.09 -3.41
CA ARG A 194 1.92 24.50 -3.83
C ARG A 194 2.70 25.41 -2.87
N ARG A 195 2.59 25.19 -1.56
CA ARG A 195 3.37 25.95 -0.57
C ARG A 195 4.86 25.62 -0.66
N LEU A 196 5.21 24.35 -0.84
CA LEU A 196 6.58 23.90 -1.04
C LEU A 196 7.22 24.50 -2.30
N GLN A 197 6.44 24.63 -3.38
CA GLN A 197 6.87 25.25 -4.64
C GLN A 197 7.15 26.74 -4.50
N ALA A 198 6.40 27.43 -3.65
CA ALA A 198 6.60 28.86 -3.37
C ALA A 198 7.85 29.16 -2.53
N MET A 199 8.51 28.14 -1.97
CA MET A 199 9.72 28.30 -1.17
C MET A 199 10.96 28.52 -2.06
N HIS A 200 11.99 29.13 -1.48
CA HIS A 200 13.30 29.22 -2.12
C HIS A 200 14.01 27.86 -2.13
N SER A 201 14.92 27.67 -3.09
CA SER A 201 15.75 26.46 -3.22
C SER A 201 16.45 26.11 -1.91
N ASP A 202 17.04 27.12 -1.24
CA ASP A 202 17.81 26.93 -0.01
C ASP A 202 16.95 26.40 1.14
N ASP A 203 15.68 26.82 1.22
CA ASP A 203 14.76 26.32 2.24
C ASP A 203 14.37 24.87 1.95
N ARG A 204 14.14 24.49 0.68
CA ARG A 204 13.90 23.08 0.31
C ARG A 204 15.13 22.21 0.57
N ARG A 205 16.33 22.72 0.27
CA ARG A 205 17.60 22.07 0.59
C ARG A 205 17.72 21.85 2.10
N LYS A 206 17.39 22.86 2.91
CA LYS A 206 17.39 22.75 4.38
C LYS A 206 16.47 21.64 4.88
N ILE A 207 15.25 21.51 4.34
CA ILE A 207 14.32 20.42 4.74
C ILE A 207 14.96 19.05 4.54
N LEU A 208 15.70 18.84 3.44
CA LEU A 208 16.37 17.57 3.16
C LEU A 208 17.52 17.30 4.15
N LEU A 209 18.28 18.34 4.51
CA LEU A 209 19.32 18.22 5.53
C LEU A 209 18.70 17.88 6.89
N ASP A 210 17.61 18.55 7.27
CA ASP A 210 16.88 18.29 8.52
C ASP A 210 16.30 16.85 8.53
N ILE A 211 15.83 16.34 7.39
CA ILE A 211 15.41 14.93 7.24
C ILE A 211 16.58 13.98 7.45
N ALA A 212 17.75 14.25 6.85
CA ALA A 212 18.93 13.41 7.00
C ALA A 212 19.37 13.32 8.47
N ASP A 213 19.41 14.45 9.17
CA ASP A 213 19.75 14.52 10.59
C ASP A 213 18.68 13.82 11.46
N ALA A 214 17.40 13.95 11.11
CA ALA A 214 16.31 13.28 11.82
C ALA A 214 16.35 11.75 11.66
N LEU A 215 16.75 11.23 10.50
CA LEU A 215 16.92 9.79 10.27
C LEU A 215 18.03 9.22 11.15
N GLU A 216 19.17 9.90 11.23
CA GLU A 216 20.30 9.50 12.09
C GLU A 216 19.92 9.60 13.58
N ALA A 217 19.21 10.65 13.99
CA ALA A 217 18.77 10.82 15.38
C ALA A 217 17.75 9.76 15.85
N ASN A 218 16.96 9.19 14.93
CA ASN A 218 15.91 8.21 15.22
C ASN A 218 16.31 6.78 14.83
N GLU A 219 17.59 6.53 14.58
CA GLU A 219 18.11 5.26 14.06
C GLU A 219 17.68 4.05 14.90
N SER A 220 17.80 4.16 16.23
CA SER A 220 17.44 3.09 17.16
C SER A 220 15.97 2.71 17.08
N LEU A 221 15.07 3.69 16.92
CA LEU A 221 13.63 3.44 16.78
C LEU A 221 13.30 2.82 15.43
N ILE A 222 13.90 3.32 14.35
CA ILE A 222 13.72 2.78 13.00
C ILE A 222 14.14 1.32 12.96
N LYS A 223 15.27 0.98 13.60
CA LYS A 223 15.80 -0.37 13.69
C LYS A 223 14.82 -1.32 14.38
N VAL A 224 14.31 -0.96 15.56
CA VAL A 224 13.39 -1.82 16.33
C VAL A 224 12.14 -2.15 15.52
N GLU A 225 11.56 -1.17 14.83
CA GLU A 225 10.36 -1.40 14.02
C GLU A 225 10.65 -2.22 12.75
N ASN A 226 11.83 -2.05 12.13
CA ASN A 226 12.23 -2.87 10.99
C ASN A 226 12.52 -4.33 11.37
N GLU A 227 13.18 -4.56 12.51
CA GLU A 227 13.42 -5.90 13.02
C GLU A 227 12.11 -6.63 13.33
N ALA A 228 11.10 -5.92 13.85
CA ALA A 228 9.77 -6.48 14.07
C ALA A 228 9.09 -6.88 12.74
N ASP A 229 9.12 -6.02 11.72
CA ASP A 229 8.58 -6.38 10.38
C ASP A 229 9.33 -7.58 9.76
N VAL A 230 10.65 -7.64 9.90
CA VAL A 230 11.48 -8.75 9.38
C VAL A 230 11.15 -10.06 10.08
N ALA A 231 10.98 -10.05 11.41
CA ALA A 231 10.57 -11.22 12.18
C ALA A 231 9.17 -11.69 11.78
N ASP A 232 8.19 -10.77 11.73
CA ASP A 232 6.82 -11.05 11.30
C ASP A 232 6.80 -11.66 9.88
N ALA A 233 7.66 -11.19 8.97
CA ALA A 233 7.79 -11.71 7.61
C ALA A 233 8.45 -13.10 7.54
N GLN A 234 9.43 -13.39 8.42
CA GLN A 234 10.03 -14.71 8.51
C GLN A 234 9.03 -15.74 9.05
N ASP A 235 8.29 -15.38 10.10
CA ASP A 235 7.28 -16.24 10.72
C ASP A 235 6.09 -16.50 9.79
N ALA A 236 5.72 -15.51 8.97
CA ALA A 236 4.70 -15.65 7.93
C ALA A 236 5.16 -16.44 6.69
N GLY A 237 6.43 -16.86 6.64
CA GLY A 237 6.96 -17.71 5.56
C GLY A 237 7.19 -17.00 4.23
N TYR A 238 7.48 -15.69 4.23
CA TYR A 238 7.84 -14.97 2.99
C TYR A 238 9.18 -15.49 2.42
N ASP A 239 9.33 -15.38 1.09
CA ASP A 239 10.56 -15.77 0.40
C ASP A 239 11.79 -15.03 0.94
N LYS A 240 12.93 -15.73 0.99
CA LYS A 240 14.21 -15.17 1.47
C LYS A 240 14.61 -13.90 0.73
N SER A 241 14.34 -13.82 -0.58
CA SER A 241 14.62 -12.64 -1.40
C SER A 241 13.77 -11.42 -1.01
N LEU A 242 12.52 -11.64 -0.58
CA LEU A 242 11.62 -10.59 -0.12
C LEU A 242 12.03 -10.09 1.26
N VAL A 243 12.34 -11.01 2.18
CA VAL A 243 12.87 -10.68 3.52
C VAL A 243 14.19 -9.92 3.41
N ALA A 244 15.06 -10.27 2.46
CA ALA A 244 16.31 -9.57 2.23
C ALA A 244 16.11 -8.11 1.75
N ARG A 245 15.06 -7.83 0.97
CA ARG A 245 14.69 -6.46 0.56
C ARG A 245 14.04 -5.65 1.69
N LEU A 246 13.28 -6.33 2.55
CA LEU A 246 12.60 -5.73 3.69
C LEU A 246 13.58 -5.28 4.79
N ALA A 247 14.64 -6.07 5.00
CA ALA A 247 15.65 -5.77 5.99
C ALA A 247 16.51 -4.57 5.55
N LEU A 248 16.61 -3.55 6.41
CA LEU A 248 17.50 -2.40 6.20
C LEU A 248 18.96 -2.81 6.49
N LYS A 249 19.55 -3.61 5.59
CA LYS A 249 20.97 -4.02 5.62
C LYS A 249 21.78 -3.21 4.59
N PRO A 250 23.09 -3.01 4.82
CA PRO A 250 23.98 -2.37 3.86
C PRO A 250 24.08 -3.22 2.60
N GLY A 251 24.08 -2.54 1.45
CA GLY A 251 24.49 -3.15 0.18
C GLY A 251 25.88 -3.74 0.31
N LYS A 252 26.12 -4.86 -0.38
CA LYS A 252 27.35 -5.68 -0.27
C LYS A 252 28.61 -4.82 -0.45
N ALA A 253 29.25 -4.44 0.65
CA ALA A 253 30.68 -4.19 0.71
C ALA A 253 31.26 -5.32 1.58
N SER A 254 31.85 -6.32 0.92
CA SER A 254 32.64 -7.41 1.51
C SER A 254 32.18 -7.92 2.89
N ILE A 255 31.30 -8.93 2.86
CA ILE A 255 31.09 -9.83 4.00
C ILE A 255 32.34 -10.71 4.13
N TYR A 256 33.35 -10.19 4.82
CA TYR A 256 34.39 -10.97 5.47
C TYR A 256 34.68 -10.34 6.83
N LEU A 257 33.76 -10.48 7.79
CA LEU A 257 34.15 -10.52 9.20
C LEU A 257 33.12 -11.27 10.04
N PHE A 258 33.65 -12.24 10.78
CA PHE A 258 33.00 -13.23 11.63
C PHE A 258 32.20 -12.63 12.81
N LEU A 259 31.18 -13.42 13.24
CA LEU A 259 30.59 -13.55 14.58
C LEU A 259 29.82 -12.35 15.18
N ASP A 260 28.49 -12.55 15.32
CA ASP A 260 27.48 -12.09 16.30
C ASP A 260 27.46 -10.65 16.87
N LEU A 261 28.52 -9.85 16.76
CA LEU A 261 28.53 -8.42 17.09
C LEU A 261 28.20 -7.52 15.88
N CYS A 262 28.06 -8.13 14.70
CA CYS A 262 28.04 -7.44 13.41
C CYS A 262 26.67 -6.88 13.01
N PHE A 263 25.56 -7.44 13.50
CA PHE A 263 24.21 -7.01 13.07
C PHE A 263 23.86 -5.56 13.44
N THR A 264 24.32 -5.07 14.60
CA THR A 264 24.07 -3.69 15.03
C THR A 264 24.89 -2.67 14.23
N LEU A 265 26.15 -2.99 13.90
CA LEU A 265 27.02 -2.11 13.11
C LEU A 265 26.55 -1.98 11.64
N ILE A 266 25.96 -3.05 11.13
CA ILE A 266 25.47 -3.18 9.76
C ILE A 266 24.27 -2.26 9.48
N ILE A 267 23.30 -2.14 10.40
CA ILE A 267 22.13 -1.25 10.22
C ILE A 267 22.50 0.23 10.37
N ILE A 268 23.43 0.56 11.30
CA ILE A 268 23.99 1.92 11.45
C ILE A 268 24.49 2.46 10.11
N LEU A 269 25.23 1.62 9.36
CA LEU A 269 25.79 2.00 8.06
C LEU A 269 24.73 2.27 6.98
N GLN A 270 23.58 1.60 7.02
CA GLN A 270 22.55 1.77 5.98
C GLN A 270 21.70 3.02 6.21
N ILE A 271 21.33 3.34 7.46
CA ILE A 271 20.63 4.60 7.76
C ILE A 271 21.56 5.79 7.49
N ALA A 272 22.85 5.68 7.82
CA ALA A 272 23.86 6.67 7.43
C ALA A 272 24.00 6.78 5.89
N SER A 273 23.92 5.66 5.16
CA SER A 273 23.92 5.65 3.68
C SER A 273 22.69 6.36 3.10
N LEU A 274 21.51 6.12 3.67
CA LEU A 274 20.28 6.82 3.30
C LEU A 274 20.39 8.31 3.59
N ALA A 275 20.80 8.69 4.80
CA ALA A 275 21.03 10.09 5.18
C ALA A 275 22.05 10.77 4.24
N LYS A 276 23.16 10.09 3.91
CA LYS A 276 24.13 10.57 2.93
C LYS A 276 23.50 10.76 1.55
N SER A 277 22.67 9.82 1.09
CA SER A 277 21.96 9.93 -0.20
C SER A 277 21.00 11.13 -0.21
N VAL A 278 20.31 11.39 0.90
CA VAL A 278 19.47 12.58 1.07
C VAL A 278 20.30 13.86 1.04
N ARG A 279 21.47 13.89 1.68
CA ARG A 279 22.39 15.04 1.63
C ARG A 279 22.92 15.28 0.21
N VAL A 280 23.30 14.24 -0.52
CA VAL A 280 23.70 14.36 -1.94
C VAL A 280 22.57 14.97 -2.77
N LEU A 281 21.34 14.52 -2.55
CA LEU A 281 20.15 15.03 -3.23
C LEU A 281 19.85 16.50 -2.86
N ALA A 282 20.16 16.90 -1.62
CA ALA A 282 20.04 18.29 -1.18
C ALA A 282 21.00 19.24 -1.92
N GLU A 283 22.17 18.74 -2.32
CA GLU A 283 23.17 19.50 -3.09
C GLU A 283 22.95 19.46 -4.62
N MET A 284 21.94 18.73 -5.10
CA MET A 284 21.61 18.74 -6.54
C MET A 284 21.18 20.14 -6.98
N GLU A 285 21.49 20.48 -8.24
CA GLU A 285 21.01 21.70 -8.88
C GLU A 285 19.49 21.83 -8.78
N GLU A 286 18.99 23.06 -8.63
CA GLU A 286 17.58 23.34 -8.43
C GLU A 286 16.74 22.87 -9.64
N PRO A 287 15.90 21.84 -9.50
CA PRO A 287 15.16 21.29 -10.64
C PRO A 287 13.96 22.14 -11.04
N ILE A 288 13.49 23.08 -10.20
CA ILE A 288 12.28 23.89 -10.44
C ILE A 288 12.63 25.26 -10.99
N GLY A 289 11.93 25.71 -12.03
CA GLY A 289 12.06 27.06 -12.58
C GLY A 289 13.29 27.25 -13.47
N GLN A 290 13.95 26.17 -13.93
CA GLN A 290 15.06 26.27 -14.87
C GLN A 290 14.55 26.67 -16.26
N VAL A 291 15.16 27.69 -16.85
CA VAL A 291 14.85 28.11 -18.22
C VAL A 291 15.53 27.17 -19.21
N LEU A 292 14.73 26.32 -19.88
CA LEU A 292 15.21 25.33 -20.84
C LEU A 292 15.36 25.90 -22.25
N LYS A 293 14.48 26.85 -22.62
CA LYS A 293 14.51 27.54 -23.91
C LYS A 293 13.88 28.91 -23.77
N ARG A 294 14.50 29.91 -24.40
CA ARG A 294 13.96 31.27 -24.49
C ARG A 294 14.11 31.77 -25.92
N THR A 295 13.03 32.25 -26.51
CA THR A 295 13.01 32.68 -27.91
C THR A 295 12.07 33.86 -28.07
N GLU A 296 12.55 34.94 -28.68
CA GLU A 296 11.69 36.05 -29.11
C GLU A 296 11.02 35.66 -30.44
N LEU A 297 9.69 35.62 -30.44
CA LEU A 297 8.90 35.21 -31.61
C LEU A 297 8.55 36.40 -32.51
N ALA A 298 8.43 37.59 -31.92
CA ALA A 298 8.19 38.88 -32.55
C ALA A 298 8.62 39.98 -31.56
N ASP A 299 8.69 41.23 -32.01
CA ASP A 299 9.11 42.37 -31.18
C ASP A 299 8.36 42.40 -29.83
N GLY A 300 9.08 42.11 -28.75
CA GLY A 300 8.55 42.09 -27.38
C GLY A 300 7.74 40.84 -26.98
N LEU A 301 7.54 39.86 -27.88
CA LEU A 301 6.87 38.59 -27.58
C LEU A 301 7.89 37.48 -27.31
N ILE A 302 8.20 37.27 -26.03
CA ILE A 302 9.17 36.27 -25.57
C ILE A 302 8.45 34.99 -25.15
N LEU A 303 8.77 33.88 -25.82
CA LEU A 303 8.39 32.53 -25.40
C LEU A 303 9.49 31.94 -24.53
N GLU A 304 9.12 31.51 -23.32
CA GLU A 304 10.01 30.84 -22.39
C GLU A 304 9.46 29.46 -22.02
N LYS A 305 10.31 28.43 -22.08
CA LYS A 305 10.04 27.09 -21.59
C LYS A 305 10.81 26.89 -20.29
N THR A 306 10.10 26.75 -19.18
CA THR A 306 10.68 26.54 -17.85
C THR A 306 10.35 25.16 -17.31
N SER A 307 11.18 24.62 -16.42
CA SER A 307 10.84 23.42 -15.65
C SER A 307 9.82 23.74 -14.55
N CYS A 308 8.86 22.85 -14.34
CA CYS A 308 7.91 22.92 -13.23
C CYS A 308 7.70 21.52 -12.64
N PRO A 309 7.26 21.41 -11.37
CA PRO A 309 6.90 20.14 -10.77
C PRO A 309 5.73 19.50 -11.51
N LEU A 310 5.59 18.18 -11.36
CA LEU A 310 4.49 17.42 -11.96
C LEU A 310 3.17 17.68 -11.22
N GLY A 311 3.22 17.80 -9.89
CA GLY A 311 2.04 18.03 -9.05
C GLY A 311 1.99 17.06 -7.88
N VAL A 312 1.06 16.10 -7.90
CA VAL A 312 0.92 15.03 -6.90
C VAL A 312 1.30 13.68 -7.48
N LEU A 313 2.19 12.99 -6.80
CA LEU A 313 2.67 11.66 -7.17
C LEU A 313 2.01 10.61 -6.27
N LEU A 314 1.52 9.52 -6.88
CA LEU A 314 1.13 8.30 -6.16
C LEU A 314 2.16 7.21 -6.40
N ILE A 315 2.84 6.78 -5.35
CA ILE A 315 3.92 5.81 -5.46
C ILE A 315 3.58 4.57 -4.66
N VAL A 316 3.44 3.44 -5.37
CA VAL A 316 3.07 2.14 -4.81
C VAL A 316 4.28 1.23 -4.88
N PHE A 317 4.77 0.77 -3.74
CA PHE A 317 6.02 0.01 -3.66
C PHE A 317 5.92 -1.20 -2.73
N GLU A 318 6.69 -2.24 -3.04
CA GLU A 318 6.71 -3.51 -2.29
C GLU A 318 8.09 -3.77 -1.67
N SER A 319 8.08 -4.19 -0.41
CA SER A 319 9.19 -4.80 0.34
C SER A 319 10.49 -3.99 0.36
N ARG A 320 10.42 -2.66 0.24
CA ARG A 320 11.56 -1.74 0.19
C ARG A 320 11.32 -0.49 1.05
N PRO A 321 11.51 -0.58 2.37
CA PRO A 321 11.34 0.58 3.26
C PRO A 321 12.35 1.70 2.99
N ASP A 322 13.54 1.38 2.47
CA ASP A 322 14.56 2.32 2.01
C ASP A 322 14.07 3.23 0.87
N ALA A 323 13.26 2.68 -0.04
CA ALA A 323 12.69 3.42 -1.15
C ALA A 323 11.80 4.58 -0.67
N LEU A 324 11.10 4.42 0.47
CA LEU A 324 10.24 5.46 1.04
C LEU A 324 11.02 6.76 1.25
N VAL A 325 12.21 6.66 1.85
CA VAL A 325 13.08 7.82 2.14
C VAL A 325 13.52 8.48 0.83
N GLN A 326 14.03 7.70 -0.12
CA GLN A 326 14.51 8.20 -1.41
C GLN A 326 13.40 8.94 -2.19
N ILE A 327 12.22 8.32 -2.25
CA ILE A 327 11.05 8.86 -2.94
C ILE A 327 10.58 10.15 -2.27
N ALA A 328 10.48 10.18 -0.95
CA ALA A 328 10.09 11.37 -0.20
C ALA A 328 11.06 12.53 -0.43
N SER A 329 12.37 12.26 -0.37
CA SER A 329 13.41 13.27 -0.60
C SER A 329 13.36 13.81 -2.03
N LEU A 330 13.20 12.95 -3.05
CA LEU A 330 13.03 13.38 -4.44
C LEU A 330 11.78 14.26 -4.61
N ALA A 331 10.64 13.85 -4.04
CA ALA A 331 9.39 14.60 -4.11
C ALA A 331 9.54 15.99 -3.49
N ILE A 332 10.22 16.09 -2.34
CA ILE A 332 10.48 17.38 -1.67
C ILE A 332 11.40 18.27 -2.53
N ARG A 333 12.52 17.73 -3.04
CA ARG A 333 13.46 18.50 -3.86
C ARG A 333 12.83 19.03 -5.13
N SER A 334 11.97 18.22 -5.75
CA SER A 334 11.27 18.52 -7.00
C SER A 334 9.92 19.23 -6.80
N GLY A 335 9.55 19.58 -5.56
CA GLY A 335 8.35 20.38 -5.28
C GLY A 335 7.03 19.65 -5.49
N ASN A 336 7.01 18.32 -5.39
CA ASN A 336 5.83 17.50 -5.59
C ASN A 336 5.15 17.12 -4.27
N GLY A 337 3.82 16.99 -4.30
CA GLY A 337 3.04 16.34 -3.26
C GLY A 337 3.12 14.83 -3.44
N LEU A 338 3.02 14.07 -2.35
CA LEU A 338 3.32 12.65 -2.39
C LEU A 338 2.30 11.82 -1.61
N LEU A 339 1.77 10.80 -2.27
CA LEU A 339 1.02 9.70 -1.66
C LEU A 339 1.85 8.43 -1.78
N LEU A 340 2.06 7.76 -0.66
CA LEU A 340 2.86 6.55 -0.58
C LEU A 340 1.99 5.37 -0.16
N LYS A 341 2.14 4.27 -0.88
CA LYS A 341 1.58 2.99 -0.47
C LYS A 341 2.68 1.93 -0.46
N GLY A 342 3.18 1.64 0.73
CA GLY A 342 4.11 0.53 0.94
C GLY A 342 3.40 -0.82 1.09
N GLY A 343 4.14 -1.91 0.92
CA GLY A 343 3.66 -3.28 1.16
C GLY A 343 3.23 -3.53 2.61
N LYS A 344 2.40 -4.55 2.81
CA LYS A 344 1.85 -4.92 4.13
C LYS A 344 2.92 -5.48 5.08
N GLU A 345 3.96 -6.05 4.50
CA GLU A 345 5.13 -6.64 5.15
C GLU A 345 6.07 -5.59 5.78
N ALA A 346 6.02 -4.33 5.33
CA ALA A 346 6.87 -3.24 5.81
C ALA A 346 6.08 -2.20 6.61
N LYS A 347 4.98 -2.61 7.24
CA LYS A 347 3.99 -1.69 7.81
C LYS A 347 4.60 -0.82 8.89
N ARG A 348 5.35 -1.40 9.83
CA ARG A 348 5.93 -0.68 10.97
C ARG A 348 7.07 0.23 10.51
N SER A 349 7.95 -0.30 9.66
CA SER A 349 9.06 0.41 9.02
C SER A 349 8.58 1.65 8.27
N ASN A 350 7.54 1.49 7.42
CA ASN A 350 7.00 2.60 6.66
C ASN A 350 6.36 3.66 7.56
N ALA A 351 5.69 3.24 8.64
CA ALA A 351 5.06 4.17 9.58
C ALA A 351 6.09 5.00 10.35
N ILE A 352 7.17 4.38 10.86
CA ILE A 352 8.21 5.11 11.59
C ILE A 352 8.99 6.04 10.66
N LEU A 353 9.37 5.60 9.47
CA LEU A 353 10.07 6.43 8.49
C LEU A 353 9.21 7.62 8.04
N HIS A 354 7.93 7.38 7.74
CA HIS A 354 6.98 8.44 7.40
C HIS A 354 6.85 9.47 8.52
N LYS A 355 6.75 9.01 9.78
CA LYS A 355 6.68 9.89 10.95
C LYS A 355 7.96 10.74 11.11
N VAL A 356 9.13 10.13 10.98
CA VAL A 356 10.42 10.84 11.10
C VAL A 356 10.53 11.92 10.01
N ILE A 357 10.27 11.56 8.76
CA ILE A 357 10.35 12.50 7.62
C ILE A 357 9.34 13.64 7.77
N THR A 358 8.07 13.33 8.04
CA THR A 358 7.03 14.37 8.16
C THR A 358 7.23 15.29 9.36
N SER A 359 7.89 14.83 10.43
CA SER A 359 8.24 15.65 11.58
C SER A 359 9.35 16.67 11.27
N ALA A 360 10.20 16.40 10.28
CA ALA A 360 11.23 17.33 9.81
C ALA A 360 10.67 18.39 8.84
N ILE A 361 9.45 18.21 8.33
CA ILE A 361 8.82 19.19 7.42
C ILE A 361 8.31 20.41 8.23
N PRO A 362 8.67 21.64 7.84
CA PRO A 362 8.17 22.85 8.47
C PRO A 362 6.64 22.94 8.49
N LYS A 363 6.09 23.41 9.61
CA LYS A 363 4.63 23.62 9.78
C LYS A 363 4.04 24.58 8.75
N SER A 364 4.85 25.47 8.16
CA SER A 364 4.42 26.41 7.12
C SER A 364 3.98 25.72 5.82
N ILE A 365 4.56 24.56 5.50
CA ILE A 365 4.13 23.73 4.37
C ILE A 365 2.89 22.93 4.77
N GLY A 366 2.93 22.33 5.97
CA GLY A 366 1.90 21.48 6.53
C GLY A 366 2.29 20.01 6.53
N ASN A 367 1.84 19.29 7.56
CA ASN A 367 2.25 17.90 7.83
C ASN A 367 1.64 16.88 6.85
N LYS A 368 0.80 17.32 5.90
CA LYS A 368 0.09 16.48 4.94
C LYS A 368 0.70 16.52 3.54
N LEU A 369 1.92 17.05 3.38
CA LEU A 369 2.66 17.00 2.10
C LEU A 369 2.86 15.55 1.62
N ILE A 370 3.16 14.66 2.57
CA ILE A 370 3.39 13.24 2.33
C ILE A 370 2.29 12.45 3.06
N GLY A 371 1.41 11.80 2.30
CA GLY A 371 0.36 10.93 2.83
C GLY A 371 0.76 9.46 2.74
N LEU A 372 0.74 8.74 3.87
CA LEU A 372 0.92 7.28 3.89
C LEU A 372 -0.44 6.57 3.83
N VAL A 373 -0.72 5.95 2.68
CA VAL A 373 -1.95 5.19 2.43
C VAL A 373 -1.85 3.85 3.18
N ALA A 374 -2.80 3.61 4.06
CA ALA A 374 -2.66 2.58 5.06
C ALA A 374 -3.45 1.29 4.74
N SER A 375 -4.37 1.32 3.77
CA SER A 375 -5.13 0.15 3.30
C SER A 375 -4.82 -0.10 1.81
N ARG A 376 -4.87 -1.38 1.37
CA ARG A 376 -4.80 -1.72 -0.06
C ARG A 376 -6.11 -1.41 -0.78
N GLU A 377 -7.22 -1.44 -0.04
CA GLU A 377 -8.58 -1.18 -0.52
C GLU A 377 -8.75 0.28 -0.96
N ASP A 378 -7.88 1.19 -0.48
CA ASP A 378 -7.89 2.60 -0.87
C ASP A 378 -7.23 2.84 -2.25
N ILE A 379 -6.44 1.88 -2.78
CA ILE A 379 -5.70 2.06 -4.04
C ILE A 379 -6.64 2.25 -5.24
N PRO A 380 -7.67 1.40 -5.47
CA PRO A 380 -8.59 1.57 -6.59
C PRO A 380 -9.28 2.93 -6.60
N ASP A 381 -9.57 3.49 -5.42
CA ASP A 381 -10.19 4.81 -5.32
C ASP A 381 -9.19 5.94 -5.62
N LEU A 382 -7.94 5.82 -5.19
CA LEU A 382 -6.87 6.75 -5.57
C LEU A 382 -6.59 6.72 -7.07
N LEU A 383 -6.60 5.55 -7.70
CA LEU A 383 -6.36 5.38 -9.13
C LEU A 383 -7.45 6.00 -10.02
N LYS A 384 -8.61 6.37 -9.46
CA LYS A 384 -9.67 7.11 -10.15
C LYS A 384 -9.53 8.64 -10.05
N LEU A 385 -8.57 9.14 -9.27
CA LEU A 385 -8.40 10.58 -9.02
C LEU A 385 -7.50 11.24 -10.06
N ASP A 386 -7.78 11.08 -11.35
CA ASP A 386 -7.03 11.73 -12.44
C ASP A 386 -7.21 13.25 -12.49
N ASP A 387 -8.12 13.79 -11.68
CA ASP A 387 -8.29 15.23 -11.45
C ASP A 387 -7.32 15.79 -10.37
N VAL A 388 -6.76 14.94 -9.51
CA VAL A 388 -5.89 15.35 -8.38
C VAL A 388 -4.49 14.76 -8.43
N ILE A 389 -4.33 13.52 -8.91
CA ILE A 389 -3.06 12.82 -8.96
C ILE A 389 -2.52 12.90 -10.38
N ASP A 390 -1.29 13.40 -10.52
CA ASP A 390 -0.69 13.76 -11.81
C ASP A 390 0.18 12.63 -12.38
N LEU A 391 0.72 11.74 -11.53
CA LEU A 391 1.53 10.59 -11.96
C LEU A 391 1.47 9.43 -10.96
N VAL A 392 1.38 8.20 -11.47
CA VAL A 392 1.52 6.96 -10.67
C VAL A 392 2.84 6.27 -10.97
N ILE A 393 3.58 5.86 -9.92
CA ILE A 393 4.85 5.12 -10.06
C ILE A 393 4.75 3.80 -9.29
N PRO A 394 4.48 2.66 -9.96
CA PRO A 394 4.63 1.34 -9.36
C PRO A 394 6.10 0.94 -9.24
N ARG A 395 6.52 0.48 -8.06
CA ARG A 395 7.85 -0.07 -7.76
C ARG A 395 7.70 -1.43 -7.11
N GLY A 396 7.45 -2.44 -7.91
CA GLY A 396 7.21 -3.81 -7.44
C GLY A 396 7.24 -4.80 -8.59
N SER A 397 6.49 -5.90 -8.44
CA SER A 397 6.40 -6.93 -9.48
C SER A 397 5.77 -6.43 -10.78
N ASN A 398 6.10 -7.09 -11.90
CA ASN A 398 5.50 -6.85 -13.23
C ASN A 398 3.97 -6.92 -13.17
N LYS A 399 3.44 -7.87 -12.39
CA LYS A 399 2.00 -8.02 -12.13
C LYS A 399 1.39 -6.76 -11.50
N LEU A 400 2.06 -6.15 -10.52
CA LEU A 400 1.58 -4.91 -9.91
C LEU A 400 1.56 -3.77 -10.94
N VAL A 401 2.62 -3.64 -11.73
CA VAL A 401 2.73 -2.60 -12.77
C VAL A 401 1.59 -2.73 -13.78
N SER A 402 1.37 -3.93 -14.33
CA SER A 402 0.32 -4.18 -15.33
C SER A 402 -1.08 -3.95 -14.75
N GLN A 403 -1.34 -4.42 -13.52
CA GLN A 403 -2.62 -4.17 -12.85
C GLN A 403 -2.89 -2.68 -12.66
N ILE A 404 -1.90 -1.88 -12.27
CA ILE A 404 -2.09 -0.44 -12.13
C ILE A 404 -2.35 0.21 -13.49
N LYS A 405 -1.59 -0.15 -14.53
CA LYS A 405 -1.79 0.37 -15.89
C LYS A 405 -3.20 0.11 -16.44
N GLU A 406 -3.79 -1.04 -16.11
CA GLU A 406 -5.15 -1.39 -16.54
C GLU A 406 -6.25 -0.64 -15.77
N LEU A 407 -5.99 -0.24 -14.52
CA LEU A 407 -7.00 0.30 -13.59
C LEU A 407 -7.10 1.83 -13.58
N THR A 408 -6.16 2.55 -14.19
CA THR A 408 -6.08 4.02 -14.08
C THR A 408 -5.96 4.72 -15.43
N LYS A 409 -6.49 5.96 -15.47
CA LYS A 409 -6.26 6.91 -16.57
C LYS A 409 -5.09 7.85 -16.28
N ILE A 410 -4.59 7.86 -15.05
CA ILE A 410 -3.44 8.68 -14.65
C ILE A 410 -2.21 8.15 -15.39
N PRO A 411 -1.32 9.01 -15.89
CA PRO A 411 -0.06 8.56 -16.47
C PRO A 411 0.71 7.65 -15.50
N VAL A 412 1.21 6.51 -15.99
CA VAL A 412 1.96 5.53 -15.18
C VAL A 412 3.40 5.48 -15.64
N LEU A 413 4.35 5.76 -14.73
CA LEU A 413 5.78 5.64 -14.98
C LEU A 413 6.29 4.32 -14.37
N GLY A 414 6.54 3.32 -15.21
CA GLY A 414 7.13 2.05 -14.81
C GLY A 414 7.30 1.10 -15.99
N HIS A 415 8.34 0.26 -15.92
CA HIS A 415 8.58 -0.81 -16.88
C HIS A 415 7.85 -2.09 -16.43
N SER A 416 7.31 -2.84 -17.38
CA SER A 416 6.64 -4.10 -17.09
C SER A 416 7.57 -5.29 -17.12
N ASP A 417 8.75 -5.22 -17.76
CA ASP A 417 9.62 -6.39 -17.98
C ASP A 417 11.11 -5.99 -17.99
N GLY A 418 11.98 -6.88 -17.50
CA GLY A 418 13.43 -6.66 -17.34
C GLY A 418 14.31 -7.63 -18.14
N ILE A 419 13.98 -7.92 -19.39
CA ILE A 419 14.73 -8.88 -20.23
C ILE A 419 15.92 -8.17 -20.87
N CYS A 420 17.06 -8.26 -20.18
CA CYS A 420 18.31 -7.60 -20.53
C CYS A 420 19.30 -8.56 -21.19
N HIS A 421 20.04 -8.09 -22.20
CA HIS A 421 21.05 -8.86 -22.91
C HIS A 421 22.46 -8.33 -22.68
N VAL A 422 23.42 -9.25 -22.67
CA VAL A 422 24.85 -8.92 -22.85
C VAL A 422 25.32 -9.59 -24.13
N TYR A 423 25.82 -8.81 -25.08
CA TYR A 423 26.40 -9.29 -26.32
C TYR A 423 27.93 -9.25 -26.25
N VAL A 424 28.57 -10.40 -26.40
CA VAL A 424 30.03 -10.53 -26.43
C VAL A 424 30.48 -10.66 -27.89
N ASP A 425 31.14 -9.61 -28.38
CA ASP A 425 31.67 -9.53 -29.75
C ASP A 425 32.96 -10.33 -29.92
N LYS A 426 33.29 -10.72 -31.16
CA LYS A 426 34.52 -11.47 -31.48
C LYS A 426 35.82 -10.76 -31.05
N SER A 427 35.81 -9.44 -30.91
CA SER A 427 36.97 -8.66 -30.45
C SER A 427 37.03 -8.45 -28.93
N ALA A 428 36.09 -8.99 -28.17
CA ALA A 428 36.03 -8.84 -26.72
C ALA A 428 37.28 -9.41 -26.03
N LYS A 429 37.82 -8.66 -25.05
CA LYS A 429 38.83 -9.19 -24.13
C LYS A 429 38.20 -10.19 -23.16
N VAL A 430 38.84 -11.35 -23.03
CA VAL A 430 38.38 -12.48 -22.19
C VAL A 430 38.09 -12.04 -20.76
N ASP A 431 39.04 -11.36 -20.10
CA ASP A 431 38.89 -10.95 -18.69
C ASP A 431 37.78 -9.92 -18.49
N THR A 432 37.62 -9.00 -19.44
CA THR A 432 36.55 -7.98 -19.41
C THR A 432 35.18 -8.62 -19.60
N ALA A 433 35.03 -9.49 -20.61
CA ALA A 433 33.79 -10.20 -20.87
C ALA A 433 33.37 -11.05 -19.66
N LYS A 434 34.31 -11.80 -19.08
CA LYS A 434 34.08 -12.56 -17.84
C LYS A 434 33.53 -11.69 -16.72
N ARG A 435 34.21 -10.57 -16.40
CA ARG A 435 33.83 -9.71 -15.29
C ARG A 435 32.43 -9.13 -15.50
N ILE A 436 32.14 -8.63 -16.70
CA ILE A 436 30.85 -8.01 -17.02
C ILE A 436 29.72 -9.04 -16.98
N VAL A 437 29.90 -10.21 -17.60
CA VAL A 437 28.87 -11.26 -17.66
C VAL A 437 28.53 -11.79 -16.27
N LEU A 438 29.55 -12.02 -15.42
CA LEU A 438 29.33 -12.48 -14.04
C LEU A 438 28.63 -11.41 -13.19
N ASP A 439 29.09 -10.16 -13.27
CA ASP A 439 28.49 -9.03 -12.55
C ASP A 439 27.01 -8.86 -12.93
N ALA A 440 26.74 -8.82 -14.24
CA ALA A 440 25.40 -8.60 -14.78
C ALA A 440 24.39 -9.70 -14.37
N LYS A 441 24.82 -10.93 -14.06
CA LYS A 441 23.92 -12.00 -13.58
C LYS A 441 23.91 -12.15 -12.07
N ILE A 442 25.07 -12.08 -11.42
CA ILE A 442 25.27 -12.61 -10.06
C ILE A 442 25.18 -11.52 -8.99
N ASP A 443 25.43 -10.25 -9.33
CA ASP A 443 25.40 -9.16 -8.34
C ASP A 443 24.05 -9.12 -7.60
N TYR A 444 22.99 -9.01 -8.40
CA TYR A 444 21.61 -9.04 -7.93
C TYR A 444 20.66 -9.68 -8.95
N PRO A 445 20.53 -11.03 -8.98
CA PRO A 445 19.80 -11.75 -10.03
C PRO A 445 18.29 -11.45 -10.12
N ALA A 446 17.71 -10.86 -9.08
CA ALA A 446 16.30 -10.46 -9.04
C ALA A 446 16.08 -8.98 -9.43
N ALA A 447 17.13 -8.28 -9.85
CA ALA A 447 17.02 -6.93 -10.38
C ALA A 447 16.46 -6.97 -11.81
N CYS A 448 15.68 -5.96 -12.18
CA CYS A 448 15.13 -5.82 -13.54
C CYS A 448 16.18 -5.49 -14.61
N ASN A 449 17.41 -5.18 -14.20
CA ASN A 449 18.55 -4.95 -15.08
C ASN A 449 19.55 -6.12 -15.08
N ALA A 450 19.23 -7.23 -14.41
CA ALA A 450 20.08 -8.42 -14.45
C ALA A 450 20.06 -9.02 -15.86
N MET A 451 21.20 -9.52 -16.33
CA MET A 451 21.28 -10.22 -17.61
C MET A 451 20.36 -11.45 -17.59
N GLU A 452 19.47 -11.55 -18.57
CA GLU A 452 18.63 -12.74 -18.77
C GLU A 452 19.08 -13.56 -19.97
N THR A 453 19.68 -12.91 -20.98
CA THR A 453 20.21 -13.57 -22.17
C THR A 453 21.64 -13.12 -22.48
N LEU A 454 22.55 -14.09 -22.60
CA LEU A 454 23.92 -13.90 -23.07
C LEU A 454 24.01 -14.22 -24.56
N LEU A 455 24.28 -13.22 -25.39
CA LEU A 455 24.52 -13.36 -26.81
C LEU A 455 26.03 -13.43 -27.08
N VAL A 456 26.47 -14.41 -27.85
CA VAL A 456 27.90 -14.62 -28.11
C VAL A 456 28.15 -14.70 -29.62
N HIS A 457 29.11 -13.94 -30.13
CA HIS A 457 29.48 -14.01 -31.54
C HIS A 457 30.02 -15.41 -31.90
N LYS A 458 29.59 -15.97 -33.05
CA LYS A 458 29.94 -17.34 -33.51
C LYS A 458 31.44 -17.69 -33.45
N ASP A 459 32.31 -16.74 -33.80
CA ASP A 459 33.78 -16.96 -33.79
C ASP A 459 34.34 -17.26 -32.37
N LEU A 460 33.64 -16.83 -31.31
CA LEU A 460 34.01 -17.11 -29.93
C LEU A 460 33.68 -18.55 -29.49
N SER A 461 32.85 -19.25 -30.26
CA SER A 461 32.65 -20.69 -30.08
C SER A 461 33.92 -21.48 -30.42
N SER A 462 34.73 -20.98 -31.37
CA SER A 462 35.94 -21.66 -31.84
C SER A 462 37.17 -21.40 -30.98
N ASN A 463 37.25 -20.25 -30.30
CA ASN A 463 38.42 -19.84 -29.52
C ASN A 463 38.36 -20.27 -28.04
N GLY A 464 37.28 -20.94 -27.62
CA GLY A 464 37.10 -21.47 -26.27
C GLY A 464 36.55 -20.48 -25.23
N LEU A 465 36.37 -19.19 -25.57
CA LEU A 465 35.82 -18.19 -24.65
C LEU A 465 34.40 -18.55 -24.19
N LEU A 466 33.56 -19.03 -25.11
CA LEU A 466 32.20 -19.49 -24.78
C LEU A 466 32.22 -20.59 -23.70
N ASN A 467 33.14 -21.55 -23.80
CA ASN A 467 33.28 -22.62 -22.81
C ASN A 467 33.76 -22.10 -21.46
N THR A 468 34.66 -21.10 -21.46
CA THR A 468 35.14 -20.45 -20.23
C THR A 468 34.00 -19.73 -19.51
N LEU A 469 33.23 -18.89 -20.22
CA LEU A 469 32.09 -18.16 -19.65
C LEU A 469 31.02 -19.12 -19.10
N THR A 470 30.71 -20.17 -19.85
CA THR A 470 29.72 -21.19 -19.46
C THR A 470 30.15 -21.90 -18.16
N LYS A 471 31.42 -22.31 -18.06
CA LYS A 471 31.95 -22.98 -16.87
C LYS A 471 31.95 -22.08 -15.64
N GLU A 472 32.26 -20.81 -15.81
CA GLU A 472 32.31 -19.86 -14.69
C GLU A 472 30.92 -19.53 -14.17
N LEU A 473 29.95 -19.30 -15.06
CA LEU A 473 28.55 -19.15 -14.66
C LEU A 473 28.04 -20.39 -13.91
N GLN A 474 28.34 -21.59 -14.41
CA GLN A 474 27.98 -22.84 -13.73
C GLN A 474 28.70 -23.00 -12.37
N HIS A 475 29.97 -22.59 -12.27
CA HIS A 475 30.73 -22.63 -11.02
C HIS A 475 30.10 -21.76 -9.93
N GLU A 476 29.57 -20.60 -10.31
CA GLU A 476 28.85 -19.69 -9.43
C GLU A 476 27.39 -20.11 -9.17
N GLY A 477 26.95 -21.24 -9.73
CA GLY A 477 25.63 -21.83 -9.51
C GLY A 477 24.52 -21.30 -10.42
N VAL A 478 24.86 -20.67 -11.55
CA VAL A 478 23.88 -20.22 -12.54
C VAL A 478 23.41 -21.41 -13.40
N THR A 479 22.08 -21.58 -13.49
CA THR A 479 21.46 -22.58 -14.37
C THR A 479 21.39 -22.03 -15.81
N LEU A 480 21.95 -22.77 -16.76
CA LEU A 480 22.07 -22.32 -18.15
C LEU A 480 21.06 -23.02 -19.05
N TYR A 481 20.35 -22.23 -19.84
CA TYR A 481 19.50 -22.68 -20.94
C TYR A 481 20.12 -22.22 -22.26
N GLY A 482 20.05 -23.05 -23.30
CA GLY A 482 20.58 -22.71 -24.62
C GLY A 482 19.46 -22.35 -25.57
N GLY A 483 19.65 -21.34 -26.41
CA GLY A 483 18.92 -21.27 -27.67
C GLY A 483 19.34 -22.40 -28.64
N PRO A 484 18.69 -22.58 -29.80
CA PRO A 484 18.92 -23.72 -30.68
C PRO A 484 20.40 -24.00 -31.02
N ARG A 485 21.23 -22.97 -31.24
CA ARG A 485 22.66 -23.18 -31.56
C ARG A 485 23.47 -23.49 -30.30
N ALA A 486 23.26 -22.72 -29.22
CA ALA A 486 23.98 -22.92 -27.97
C ALA A 486 23.65 -24.26 -27.30
N SER A 487 22.37 -24.67 -27.30
CA SER A 487 21.93 -25.96 -26.72
C SER A 487 22.61 -27.13 -27.41
N SER A 488 22.64 -27.13 -28.75
CA SER A 488 23.32 -28.15 -29.55
C SER A 488 24.83 -28.20 -29.31
N LEU A 489 25.48 -27.04 -29.18
CA LEU A 489 26.94 -26.96 -29.03
C LEU A 489 27.43 -27.29 -27.61
N LEU A 490 26.71 -26.80 -26.59
CA LEU A 490 27.10 -26.90 -25.18
C LEU A 490 26.44 -28.09 -24.46
N ASN A 491 25.51 -28.79 -25.12
CA ASN A 491 24.73 -29.89 -24.54
C ASN A 491 23.99 -29.46 -23.25
N ILE A 492 23.35 -28.30 -23.30
CA ILE A 492 22.52 -27.73 -22.22
C ILE A 492 21.04 -27.74 -22.62
N PRO A 493 20.08 -27.76 -21.66
CA PRO A 493 18.66 -27.75 -21.96
C PRO A 493 18.26 -26.56 -22.84
N GLU A 494 17.37 -26.79 -23.81
CA GLU A 494 16.86 -25.72 -24.66
C GLU A 494 15.95 -24.78 -23.87
N ALA A 495 16.08 -23.47 -24.10
CA ALA A 495 15.21 -22.46 -23.50
C ALA A 495 13.79 -22.57 -24.11
N HIS A 496 12.76 -22.47 -23.27
CA HIS A 496 11.37 -22.51 -23.74
C HIS A 496 10.98 -21.27 -24.58
N SER A 497 11.63 -20.13 -24.32
CA SER A 497 11.40 -18.85 -24.98
C SER A 497 12.63 -17.97 -24.79
N PHE A 498 12.99 -17.17 -25.80
CA PHE A 498 13.97 -16.09 -25.66
C PHE A 498 13.41 -14.87 -24.91
N HIS A 499 12.09 -14.75 -24.84
CA HIS A 499 11.41 -13.71 -24.09
C HIS A 499 11.02 -14.26 -22.71
N HIS A 500 12.00 -14.36 -21.81
CA HIS A 500 11.80 -14.89 -20.45
C HIS A 500 12.69 -14.17 -19.44
N GLU A 501 12.07 -13.62 -18.39
CA GLU A 501 12.75 -13.04 -17.23
C GLU A 501 12.84 -14.11 -16.12
N TYR A 502 14.05 -14.55 -15.78
CA TYR A 502 14.26 -15.61 -14.78
C TYR A 502 14.22 -15.06 -13.35
N SER A 503 14.63 -13.80 -13.14
CA SER A 503 14.74 -13.14 -11.83
C SER A 503 15.47 -13.98 -10.76
N SER A 504 16.38 -14.85 -11.18
CA SER A 504 17.06 -15.85 -10.36
C SER A 504 18.44 -16.18 -10.96
N MET A 505 19.17 -17.10 -10.33
CA MET A 505 20.47 -17.60 -10.82
C MET A 505 20.26 -18.52 -12.04
N ALA A 506 19.68 -17.99 -13.11
CA ALA A 506 19.49 -18.64 -14.39
C ALA A 506 19.57 -17.63 -15.54
N CYS A 507 20.00 -18.08 -16.72
CA CYS A 507 19.99 -17.28 -17.95
C CYS A 507 19.94 -18.16 -19.20
N THR A 508 19.58 -17.54 -20.32
CA THR A 508 19.70 -18.13 -21.66
C THR A 508 21.04 -17.74 -22.29
N ILE A 509 21.65 -18.65 -23.05
CA ILE A 509 22.81 -18.39 -23.91
C ILE A 509 22.41 -18.65 -25.35
N GLU A 510 22.78 -17.76 -26.27
CA GLU A 510 22.62 -17.99 -27.71
C GLU A 510 23.81 -17.46 -28.52
N ILE A 511 24.07 -18.10 -29.65
CA ILE A 511 25.15 -17.78 -30.58
C ILE A 511 24.58 -17.00 -31.77
N VAL A 512 25.13 -15.80 -32.01
CA VAL A 512 24.73 -14.91 -33.11
C VAL A 512 25.86 -14.75 -34.12
N ASP A 513 25.52 -14.41 -35.37
CA ASP A 513 26.51 -14.38 -36.45
C ASP A 513 27.37 -13.12 -36.48
N ASP A 514 26.80 -12.00 -36.05
CA ASP A 514 27.42 -10.68 -36.01
C ASP A 514 26.63 -9.72 -35.09
N VAL A 515 27.06 -8.46 -35.02
CA VAL A 515 26.40 -7.41 -34.23
C VAL A 515 24.98 -7.11 -34.72
N GLN A 516 24.69 -7.23 -36.01
CA GLN A 516 23.36 -6.95 -36.53
C GLN A 516 22.37 -8.03 -36.09
N ALA A 517 22.79 -9.30 -36.15
CA ALA A 517 22.01 -10.41 -35.60
C ALA A 517 21.78 -10.26 -34.09
N ALA A 518 22.75 -9.71 -33.35
CA ALA A 518 22.58 -9.41 -31.93
C ALA A 518 21.51 -8.32 -31.71
N ILE A 519 21.56 -7.22 -32.47
CA ILE A 519 20.60 -6.12 -32.41
C ILE A 519 19.18 -6.63 -32.77
N ASP A 520 19.06 -7.42 -33.83
CA ASP A 520 17.78 -7.97 -34.27
C ASP A 520 17.18 -8.90 -33.21
N HIS A 521 18.02 -9.73 -32.56
CA HIS A 521 17.60 -10.58 -31.45
C HIS A 521 17.08 -9.73 -30.26
N ILE A 522 17.84 -8.70 -29.88
CA ILE A 522 17.48 -7.80 -28.78
C ILE A 522 16.15 -7.09 -29.07
N HIS A 523 15.92 -6.61 -30.30
CA HIS A 523 14.65 -5.99 -30.68
C HIS A 523 13.47 -6.96 -30.66
N GLN A 524 13.71 -8.21 -31.05
CA GLN A 524 12.65 -9.22 -31.11
C GLN A 524 12.29 -9.77 -29.72
N HIS A 525 13.25 -9.87 -28.81
CA HIS A 525 13.11 -10.63 -27.56
C HIS A 525 13.36 -9.82 -26.28
N GLY A 526 13.97 -8.64 -26.35
CA GLY A 526 14.21 -7.79 -25.19
C GLY A 526 12.99 -6.98 -24.74
N SER A 527 13.11 -6.40 -23.54
CA SER A 527 12.09 -5.50 -22.98
C SER A 527 12.42 -4.01 -23.16
N SER A 528 13.47 -3.70 -23.94
CA SER A 528 14.00 -2.34 -24.13
C SER A 528 14.47 -1.66 -22.83
N HIS A 529 14.88 -2.46 -21.83
CA HIS A 529 15.31 -1.97 -20.52
C HIS A 529 16.78 -1.57 -20.49
N THR A 530 17.70 -2.53 -20.59
CA THR A 530 19.15 -2.29 -20.52
C THR A 530 19.89 -3.41 -21.24
N ASP A 531 20.69 -3.06 -22.24
CA ASP A 531 21.49 -4.04 -22.96
C ASP A 531 22.92 -3.52 -23.16
N CYS A 532 23.85 -4.47 -23.19
CA CYS A 532 25.28 -4.18 -23.14
C CYS A 532 26.02 -4.92 -24.25
N ILE A 533 27.01 -4.25 -24.85
CA ILE A 533 27.98 -4.87 -25.73
C ILE A 533 29.35 -4.92 -25.05
N VAL A 534 30.07 -6.02 -25.21
CA VAL A 534 31.48 -6.15 -24.84
C VAL A 534 32.29 -6.30 -26.12
N THR A 535 33.05 -5.27 -26.49
CA THR A 535 33.88 -5.23 -27.70
C THR A 535 35.10 -4.32 -27.51
N GLU A 536 36.18 -4.58 -28.23
CA GLU A 536 37.31 -3.63 -28.34
C GLU A 536 37.22 -2.82 -29.64
N ASN A 537 36.25 -3.12 -30.50
CA ASN A 537 36.05 -2.42 -31.75
C ASN A 537 35.05 -1.26 -31.58
N HIS A 538 35.57 -0.05 -31.63
CA HIS A 538 34.79 1.19 -31.50
C HIS A 538 33.67 1.32 -32.55
N GLU A 539 33.89 0.87 -33.79
CA GLU A 539 32.87 0.96 -34.83
C GLU A 539 31.69 0.03 -34.53
N VAL A 540 31.98 -1.17 -34.00
CA VAL A 540 30.95 -2.14 -33.61
C VAL A 540 30.18 -1.64 -32.38
N ALA A 541 30.86 -1.01 -31.43
CA ALA A 541 30.20 -0.37 -30.29
C ALA A 541 29.22 0.72 -30.73
N GLU A 542 29.62 1.61 -31.63
CA GLU A 542 28.76 2.68 -32.17
C GLU A 542 27.56 2.12 -32.96
N ILE A 543 27.76 1.05 -33.75
CA ILE A 543 26.67 0.37 -34.45
C ILE A 543 25.65 -0.18 -33.44
N PHE A 544 26.12 -0.79 -32.35
CA PHE A 544 25.25 -1.30 -31.30
C PHE A 544 24.52 -0.17 -30.58
N LEU A 545 25.22 0.86 -30.11
CA LEU A 545 24.63 1.99 -29.38
C LEU A 545 23.58 2.76 -30.20
N HIS A 546 23.79 2.92 -31.50
CA HIS A 546 22.80 3.56 -32.38
C HIS A 546 21.69 2.61 -32.84
N GLY A 547 22.00 1.32 -32.99
CA GLY A 547 21.07 0.32 -33.48
C GLY A 547 20.05 -0.11 -32.43
N VAL A 548 20.41 -0.07 -31.15
CA VAL A 548 19.62 -0.59 -30.04
C VAL A 548 18.70 0.49 -29.46
N LEU A 549 17.38 0.34 -29.63
CA LEU A 549 16.35 1.30 -29.17
C LEU A 549 15.96 1.05 -27.69
N GLN A 550 16.63 1.69 -26.73
CA GLN A 550 16.48 1.34 -25.30
C GLN A 550 16.58 2.52 -24.33
N CYS A 551 16.18 2.27 -23.07
CA CYS A 551 16.35 3.22 -21.97
C CYS A 551 17.82 3.45 -21.60
N CYS A 552 18.66 2.40 -21.60
CA CYS A 552 20.09 2.49 -21.29
C CYS A 552 20.90 1.57 -22.21
N SER A 553 21.99 2.08 -22.80
CA SER A 553 22.96 1.27 -23.56
C SER A 553 24.35 1.50 -23.00
N ILE A 554 25.10 0.42 -22.78
CA ILE A 554 26.43 0.44 -22.15
C ILE A 554 27.42 -0.28 -23.09
N SER A 555 28.48 0.43 -23.48
CA SER A 555 29.59 -0.09 -24.32
C SER A 555 30.88 -0.23 -23.53
#